data_AF-A0A6A8QMA1-F1
#
_entry.id   AF-A0A6A8QMA1-F1
#
_cell.length_a   1.000
_cell.length_b   1.000
_cell.length_c   1.000
_cell.angle_alpha   90.00
_cell.angle_beta   90.00
_cell.angle_gamma   90.00
#
_symmetry.space_group_name_H-M   'P 1'
#
loop_
_entity.id
_entity.type
_entity.pdbx_description
1 polymer ?
#
loop_
_entity_poly.entity_id
_entity_poly.type
_entity_poly.pdbx_seq_one_letter_code
_entity_poly.pdbx_strand_id
1 'polypeptide(L)'
;MGGRTGHRDAPARTGGGSGHGKDGGVKPGGKEAEVYPVMGEKQRSWAAGLPGAVLGVLLFLAIGAGASAAAPDKRGDAVVTVTGSVTRPNRPPFESFQDGYFAHLNLSFDRAHAFSRDDLRRLGMHRIVLRYPNWPKAIVFRGPTLGEVLAAAGATGRSVTVRALDGYGVQIPAEVAARSDVILAVEADGQRLGLGGRGPAWLVCPKGTLPDQDPDTDSGLVWAVFHIAVE
;
A
#
# COMPACT_ATOMS: atom_id res chain seq x y z
N MET A 1 14.89 -15.70 74.21
CA MET A 1 15.83 -16.71 73.68
C MET A 1 15.88 -16.51 72.16
N GLY A 2 16.89 -15.86 71.56
CA GLY A 2 18.26 -16.37 71.30
C GLY A 2 18.21 -17.39 70.15
N GLY A 3 18.84 -17.27 68.98
CA GLY A 3 19.75 -16.30 68.37
C GLY A 3 20.56 -16.99 67.25
N ARG A 4 20.91 -16.23 66.18
CA ARG A 4 22.07 -16.38 65.24
C ARG A 4 22.17 -17.66 64.36
N THR A 5 22.79 -17.71 63.17
CA THR A 5 23.45 -16.82 62.18
C THR A 5 23.87 -17.71 60.99
N GLY A 6 24.01 -17.16 59.78
CA GLY A 6 24.68 -17.86 58.68
C GLY A 6 24.82 -17.05 57.39
N HIS A 7 25.79 -16.15 57.37
CA HIS A 7 26.25 -15.32 56.23
C HIS A 7 27.38 -16.06 55.50
N ARG A 8 27.44 -16.03 54.15
CA ARG A 8 28.70 -16.10 53.39
C ARG A 8 28.61 -15.36 52.05
N ASP A 9 29.60 -14.50 51.84
CA ASP A 9 29.92 -13.73 50.64
C ASP A 9 30.93 -14.43 49.72
N ALA A 10 30.85 -14.10 48.43
CA ALA A 10 31.89 -13.84 47.40
C ALA A 10 32.94 -14.95 47.04
N PRO A 11 33.58 -14.89 45.86
CA PRO A 11 34.59 -13.85 45.55
C PRO A 11 34.60 -13.28 44.11
N ALA A 12 35.25 -12.11 43.98
CA ALA A 12 35.68 -11.47 42.74
C ALA A 12 37.16 -11.77 42.41
N ARG A 13 37.54 -11.72 41.12
CA ARG A 13 38.90 -11.60 40.53
C ARG A 13 38.74 -11.54 38.99
N THR A 14 39.49 -10.84 38.12
CA THR A 14 40.56 -9.80 38.14
C THR A 14 40.89 -9.45 36.67
N GLY A 15 41.33 -8.21 36.42
CA GLY A 15 42.22 -7.79 35.30
C GLY A 15 41.54 -7.40 33.99
N GLY A 16 41.83 -6.30 33.29
CA GLY A 16 42.95 -5.35 33.31
C GLY A 16 43.46 -5.16 31.87
N GLY A 17 43.41 -3.95 31.29
CA GLY A 17 43.99 -3.70 29.96
C GLY A 17 43.63 -2.37 29.29
N SER A 18 44.58 -1.44 29.35
CA SER A 18 44.68 -0.08 28.76
C SER A 18 44.40 0.05 27.25
N GLY A 19 43.92 1.22 26.82
CA GLY A 19 43.97 1.65 25.42
C GLY A 19 43.48 3.10 25.19
N HIS A 20 44.41 4.06 25.19
CA HIS A 20 44.23 5.46 24.78
C HIS A 20 43.70 5.59 23.33
N GLY A 21 42.75 6.50 23.10
CA GLY A 21 42.21 6.79 21.76
C GLY A 21 41.59 8.19 21.66
N LYS A 22 42.46 9.20 21.60
CA LYS A 22 42.32 10.58 21.09
C LYS A 22 40.93 11.11 20.70
N ASP A 23 40.54 12.20 21.37
CA ASP A 23 39.57 13.19 20.92
C ASP A 23 40.03 13.84 19.60
N GLY A 24 39.29 13.57 18.52
CA GLY A 24 39.41 14.24 17.23
C GLY A 24 38.19 15.12 17.01
N GLY A 25 38.37 16.43 17.19
CA GLY A 25 37.34 17.44 16.96
C GLY A 25 36.78 17.40 15.53
N VAL A 26 35.45 17.44 15.45
CA VAL A 26 34.65 17.56 14.23
C VAL A 26 34.89 18.92 13.59
N LYS A 27 35.37 18.95 12.34
CA LYS A 27 35.31 20.13 11.46
C LYS A 27 33.95 20.15 10.75
N PRO A 28 33.25 21.29 10.65
CA PRO A 28 32.07 21.41 9.80
C PRO A 28 32.52 21.69 8.36
N GLY A 29 32.35 20.71 7.48
CA GLY A 29 32.45 20.90 6.04
C GLY A 29 31.11 21.36 5.49
N GLY A 30 30.94 22.66 5.31
CA GLY A 30 29.81 23.23 4.58
C GLY A 30 29.82 22.71 3.15
N LYS A 31 28.68 22.17 2.70
CA LYS A 31 28.43 21.94 1.28
C LYS A 31 27.47 23.03 0.82
N GLU A 32 28.00 23.90 -0.03
CA GLU A 32 27.28 24.94 -0.74
C GLU A 32 26.11 24.33 -1.52
N ALA A 33 24.96 24.98 -1.44
CA ALA A 33 23.81 24.69 -2.26
C ALA A 33 24.12 25.17 -3.69
N GLU A 34 24.31 24.23 -4.60
CA GLU A 34 24.47 24.51 -6.02
C GLU A 34 23.13 24.95 -6.61
N VAL A 35 23.04 26.24 -6.92
CA VAL A 35 21.90 26.89 -7.57
C VAL A 35 21.96 26.59 -9.06
N TYR A 36 20.97 25.87 -9.58
CA TYR A 36 20.79 25.72 -11.03
C TYR A 36 20.28 27.04 -11.64
N PRO A 37 20.94 27.60 -12.67
CA PRO A 37 20.46 28.82 -13.30
C PRO A 37 19.17 28.55 -14.10
N VAL A 38 18.14 29.36 -13.82
CA VAL A 38 16.94 29.49 -14.64
C VAL A 38 17.35 30.09 -15.98
N MET A 39 17.29 29.28 -17.04
CA MET A 39 17.46 29.75 -18.41
C MET A 39 16.31 30.71 -18.76
N GLY A 40 16.65 31.99 -18.92
CA GLY A 40 15.73 33.06 -19.24
C GLY A 40 15.14 32.92 -20.65
N GLU A 41 13.81 33.02 -20.73
CA GLU A 41 13.08 33.32 -21.95
C GLU A 41 13.60 34.65 -22.56
N LYS A 42 14.11 34.58 -23.79
CA LYS A 42 14.22 35.77 -24.65
C LYS A 42 13.08 35.75 -25.66
N GLN A 43 11.99 36.42 -25.26
CA GLN A 43 11.05 37.02 -26.20
C GLN A 43 11.81 37.94 -27.18
N ARG A 44 11.59 37.75 -28.48
CA ARG A 44 11.86 38.78 -29.49
C ARG A 44 10.64 38.87 -30.43
N SER A 45 10.02 40.05 -30.41
CA SER A 45 8.87 40.46 -31.21
C SER A 45 9.22 40.54 -32.72
N TRP A 46 8.34 40.03 -33.57
CA TRP A 46 7.41 40.75 -34.47
C TRP A 46 7.99 41.37 -35.78
N ALA A 47 7.36 40.89 -36.86
CA ALA A 47 7.04 41.54 -38.14
C ALA A 47 8.15 41.83 -39.15
N ALA A 48 8.12 41.14 -40.29
CA ALA A 48 7.85 41.74 -41.61
C ALA A 48 7.89 40.69 -42.74
N GLY A 49 6.89 40.73 -43.64
CA GLY A 49 7.05 40.37 -45.06
C GLY A 49 6.44 39.05 -45.53
N LEU A 50 5.24 39.10 -46.11
CA LEU A 50 4.82 38.25 -47.24
C LEU A 50 4.63 39.19 -48.44
N PRO A 51 5.06 38.80 -49.66
CA PRO A 51 4.10 38.13 -50.55
C PRO A 51 4.73 37.04 -51.43
N GLY A 52 3.97 36.00 -51.74
CA GLY A 52 4.40 35.01 -52.73
C GLY A 52 3.54 33.76 -52.69
N ALA A 53 2.44 33.80 -53.44
CA ALA A 53 1.56 32.66 -53.64
C ALA A 53 2.31 31.49 -54.31
N VAL A 54 2.34 30.34 -53.66
CA VAL A 54 2.45 29.03 -54.32
C VAL A 54 1.35 28.16 -53.74
N LEU A 55 0.29 27.96 -54.53
CA LEU A 55 -0.78 27.02 -54.27
C LEU A 55 -0.23 25.60 -54.49
N GLY A 56 0.50 25.09 -53.50
CA GLY A 56 0.85 23.68 -53.40
C GLY A 56 -0.24 22.96 -52.60
N VAL A 57 -1.07 22.17 -53.27
CA VAL A 57 -1.99 21.24 -52.62
C VAL A 57 -1.15 20.15 -51.95
N LEU A 58 -0.77 20.36 -50.69
CA LEU A 58 -0.25 19.33 -49.82
C LEU A 58 -1.44 18.58 -49.22
N LEU A 59 -1.81 17.47 -49.87
CA LEU A 59 -2.67 16.46 -49.28
C LEU A 59 -1.90 15.81 -48.12
N PHE A 60 -2.00 16.41 -46.92
CA PHE A 60 -1.63 15.73 -45.69
C PHE A 60 -2.61 14.58 -45.48
N LEU A 61 -2.17 13.37 -45.83
CA LEU A 61 -2.72 12.15 -45.24
C LEU A 61 -2.50 12.25 -43.73
N ALA A 62 -3.53 12.74 -43.03
CA ALA A 62 -3.62 12.60 -41.59
C ALA A 62 -3.77 11.10 -41.30
N ILE A 63 -2.64 10.41 -41.13
CA ILE A 63 -2.63 9.14 -40.44
C ILE A 63 -3.10 9.47 -39.03
N GLY A 64 -4.38 9.21 -38.77
CA GLY A 64 -4.93 9.22 -37.43
C GLY A 64 -4.21 8.14 -36.65
N ALA A 65 -3.08 8.51 -36.03
CA ALA A 65 -2.55 7.78 -34.91
C ALA A 65 -3.64 7.84 -33.85
N GLY A 66 -4.44 6.78 -33.78
CA GLY A 66 -5.30 6.52 -32.64
C GLY A 66 -4.39 6.37 -31.44
N ALA A 67 -4.05 7.51 -30.81
CA ALA A 67 -3.58 7.51 -29.45
C ALA A 67 -4.74 6.93 -28.64
N SER A 68 -4.70 5.62 -28.42
CA SER A 68 -5.46 4.99 -27.36
C SER A 68 -5.07 5.76 -26.12
N ALA A 69 -5.95 6.64 -25.65
CA ALA A 69 -5.74 7.36 -24.42
C ALA A 69 -5.51 6.27 -23.37
N ALA A 70 -4.27 6.13 -22.91
CA ALA A 70 -3.92 5.16 -21.89
C ALA A 70 -4.91 5.37 -20.74
N ALA A 71 -5.55 4.28 -20.30
CA ALA A 71 -6.48 4.35 -19.18
C ALA A 71 -5.80 5.12 -18.04
N PRO A 72 -6.51 6.04 -17.37
CA PRO A 72 -5.90 6.91 -16.37
C PRO A 72 -5.18 6.06 -15.33
N ASP A 73 -3.90 6.34 -15.14
CA ASP A 73 -3.07 5.64 -14.16
C ASP A 73 -3.60 5.91 -12.75
N LYS A 74 -4.27 4.90 -12.18
CA LYS A 74 -4.91 4.98 -10.86
C LYS A 74 -3.92 4.88 -9.68
N ARG A 75 -2.60 4.81 -9.91
CA ARG A 75 -1.59 4.71 -8.84
C ARG A 75 -1.71 5.79 -7.77
N GLY A 76 -1.84 7.06 -8.17
CA GLY A 76 -1.73 8.21 -7.26
C GLY A 76 -2.75 8.23 -6.12
N ASP A 77 -3.95 7.67 -6.36
CA ASP A 77 -5.05 7.67 -5.39
C ASP A 77 -5.27 6.29 -4.73
N ALA A 78 -4.43 5.30 -5.08
CA ALA A 78 -4.62 3.93 -4.68
C ALA A 78 -4.44 3.76 -3.16
N VAL A 79 -5.39 3.09 -2.53
CA VAL A 79 -5.27 2.64 -1.13
C VAL A 79 -5.22 1.13 -1.01
N VAL A 80 -5.78 0.41 -1.98
CA VAL A 80 -5.69 -1.05 -2.11
C VAL A 80 -5.38 -1.38 -3.56
N THR A 81 -4.42 -2.26 -3.79
CA THR A 81 -4.08 -2.76 -5.13
C THR A 81 -4.28 -4.27 -5.21
N VAL A 82 -5.06 -4.72 -6.19
CA VAL A 82 -5.21 -6.14 -6.55
C VAL A 82 -4.19 -6.48 -7.64
N THR A 83 -3.43 -7.56 -7.49
CA THR A 83 -2.38 -7.98 -8.44
C THR A 83 -2.49 -9.46 -8.82
N GLY A 84 -1.70 -9.89 -9.80
CA GLY A 84 -1.65 -11.28 -10.25
C GLY A 84 -2.59 -11.51 -11.44
N SER A 85 -3.44 -12.53 -11.35
CA SER A 85 -4.42 -12.92 -12.39
C SER A 85 -5.56 -11.90 -12.57
N VAL A 86 -5.23 -10.69 -13.02
CA VAL A 86 -6.13 -9.52 -13.16
C VAL A 86 -6.45 -9.28 -14.64
N THR A 87 -7.71 -9.37 -15.04
CA THR A 87 -8.11 -9.14 -16.44
C THR A 87 -8.44 -7.67 -16.76
N ARG A 88 -8.77 -6.84 -15.75
CA ARG A 88 -9.12 -5.42 -15.94
C ARG A 88 -8.09 -4.48 -15.29
N PRO A 89 -6.81 -4.45 -15.70
CA PRO A 89 -5.84 -3.54 -15.09
C PRO A 89 -6.21 -2.08 -15.35
N ASN A 90 -5.96 -1.20 -14.38
CA ASN A 90 -6.23 0.24 -14.47
C ASN A 90 -5.01 1.10 -14.05
N ARG A 91 -3.85 0.46 -13.96
CA ARG A 91 -2.56 1.09 -13.71
C ARG A 91 -1.47 0.31 -14.45
N PRO A 92 -0.33 0.95 -14.78
CA PRO A 92 0.80 0.24 -15.38
C PRO A 92 1.40 -0.83 -14.45
N PRO A 93 2.24 -1.73 -15.02
CA PRO A 93 2.97 -2.75 -14.26
C PRO A 93 3.83 -2.14 -13.14
N PHE A 94 4.30 -3.02 -12.26
CA PHE A 94 5.24 -2.66 -11.21
C PHE A 94 6.48 -1.98 -11.78
N GLU A 95 6.86 -0.86 -11.18
CA GLU A 95 8.13 -0.19 -11.45
C GLU A 95 8.75 0.20 -10.11
N SER A 96 9.99 -0.22 -9.85
CA SER A 96 10.59 -0.19 -8.51
C SER A 96 10.65 1.21 -7.89
N PHE A 97 10.94 2.24 -8.69
CA PHE A 97 11.02 3.61 -8.19
C PHE A 97 9.62 4.18 -7.86
N GLN A 98 8.64 3.98 -8.75
CA GLN A 98 7.27 4.49 -8.57
C GLN A 98 6.48 3.68 -7.52
N ASP A 99 6.74 2.38 -7.42
CA ASP A 99 6.10 1.46 -6.49
C ASP A 99 7.00 1.16 -5.29
N GLY A 100 7.65 2.20 -4.75
CA GLY A 100 8.68 2.05 -3.71
C GLY A 100 8.26 1.26 -2.48
N TYR A 101 6.99 1.32 -2.09
CA TYR A 101 6.49 0.52 -0.96
C TYR A 101 6.33 -0.97 -1.31
N PHE A 102 5.86 -1.29 -2.51
CA PHE A 102 5.85 -2.68 -3.00
C PHE A 102 7.28 -3.20 -3.13
N ALA A 103 8.21 -2.39 -3.65
CA ALA A 103 9.62 -2.74 -3.74
C ALA A 103 10.24 -3.01 -2.36
N HIS A 104 9.93 -2.19 -1.34
CA HIS A 104 10.39 -2.38 0.04
C HIS A 104 9.94 -3.73 0.62
N LEU A 105 8.74 -4.19 0.25
CA LEU A 105 8.19 -5.49 0.66
C LEU A 105 8.56 -6.63 -0.29
N ASN A 106 9.45 -6.40 -1.28
CA ASN A 106 9.84 -7.35 -2.32
C ASN A 106 8.65 -7.92 -3.11
N LEU A 107 7.65 -7.08 -3.38
CA LEU A 107 6.48 -7.40 -4.18
C LEU A 107 6.64 -6.82 -5.59
N SER A 108 6.30 -7.61 -6.60
CA SER A 108 6.25 -7.19 -8.00
C SER A 108 5.01 -7.79 -8.69
N PHE A 109 4.61 -7.19 -9.81
CA PHE A 109 3.44 -7.63 -10.56
C PHE A 109 3.46 -7.09 -12.00
N ASP A 110 2.98 -7.91 -12.94
CA ASP A 110 2.80 -7.49 -14.34
C ASP A 110 1.47 -6.76 -14.56
N ARG A 111 0.45 -7.11 -13.79
CA ARG A 111 -0.91 -6.59 -13.92
C ARG A 111 -1.47 -6.23 -12.56
N ALA A 112 -2.13 -5.07 -12.50
CA ALA A 112 -2.73 -4.57 -11.26
C ALA A 112 -3.99 -3.74 -11.51
N HIS A 113 -4.91 -3.84 -10.56
CA HIS A 113 -6.06 -2.95 -10.42
C HIS A 113 -5.95 -2.19 -9.10
N ALA A 114 -5.76 -0.89 -9.18
CA ALA A 114 -5.72 0.02 -8.05
C ALA A 114 -7.12 0.56 -7.73
N PHE A 115 -7.46 0.57 -6.46
CA PHE A 115 -8.68 1.17 -5.94
C PHE A 115 -8.35 2.37 -5.07
N SER A 116 -8.95 3.51 -5.40
CA SER A 116 -9.11 4.58 -4.40
C SER A 116 -10.14 4.16 -3.35
N ARG A 117 -10.18 4.87 -2.22
CA ARG A 117 -11.20 4.60 -1.20
C ARG A 117 -12.61 4.87 -1.74
N ASP A 118 -12.74 5.80 -2.66
CA ASP A 118 -14.01 6.13 -3.30
C ASP A 118 -14.46 5.03 -4.26
N ASP A 119 -13.51 4.39 -4.96
CA ASP A 119 -13.78 3.20 -5.75
C ASP A 119 -14.30 2.07 -4.85
N LEU A 120 -13.64 1.79 -3.73
CA LEU A 120 -14.08 0.75 -2.78
C LEU A 120 -15.50 1.00 -2.23
N ARG A 121 -15.84 2.24 -1.85
CA ARG A 121 -17.18 2.58 -1.37
C ARG A 121 -18.27 2.39 -2.42
N ARG A 122 -17.94 2.61 -3.70
CA ARG A 122 -18.88 2.45 -4.83
C ARG A 122 -19.18 1.00 -5.16
N LEU A 123 -18.29 0.05 -4.83
CA LEU A 123 -18.53 -1.37 -5.05
C LEU A 123 -19.65 -1.91 -4.13
N GLY A 124 -19.76 -1.36 -2.92
CA GLY A 124 -20.76 -1.76 -1.94
C GLY A 124 -20.33 -1.35 -0.53
N MET A 125 -21.31 -1.10 0.36
CA MET A 125 -21.06 -0.79 1.77
C MET A 125 -21.88 -1.70 2.67
N HIS A 126 -21.55 -3.00 2.60
CA HIS A 126 -22.12 -4.06 3.43
C HIS A 126 -21.76 -3.84 4.89
N ARG A 127 -22.63 -4.27 5.80
CA ARG A 127 -22.48 -4.05 7.24
C ARG A 127 -22.30 -5.38 7.97
N ILE A 128 -21.27 -5.47 8.80
CA ILE A 128 -21.09 -6.58 9.75
C ILE A 128 -20.77 -6.03 11.14
N VAL A 129 -21.24 -6.72 12.18
CA VAL A 129 -20.90 -6.40 13.57
C VAL A 129 -20.08 -7.54 14.12
N LEU A 130 -18.87 -7.25 14.57
CA LEU A 130 -17.96 -8.24 15.12
C LEU A 130 -17.56 -7.86 16.55
N ARG A 131 -17.24 -8.88 17.34
CA ARG A 131 -16.70 -8.73 18.69
C ARG A 131 -15.70 -9.85 18.95
N TYR A 132 -14.51 -9.45 19.40
CA TYR A 132 -13.48 -10.36 19.89
C TYR A 132 -13.20 -10.11 21.38
N PRO A 133 -12.75 -11.13 22.14
CA PRO A 133 -12.43 -10.99 23.56
C PRO A 133 -11.43 -9.87 23.87
N ASN A 134 -10.45 -9.65 22.98
CA ASN A 134 -9.44 -8.61 23.11
C ASN A 134 -9.91 -7.22 22.65
N TRP A 135 -11.17 -7.05 22.25
CA TRP A 135 -11.72 -5.75 21.85
C TRP A 135 -12.52 -5.11 22.99
N PRO A 136 -12.50 -3.77 23.12
CA PRO A 136 -13.21 -3.08 24.19
C PRO A 136 -14.74 -3.17 24.04
N LYS A 137 -15.24 -3.37 22.82
CA LYS A 137 -16.67 -3.48 22.49
C LYS A 137 -16.86 -4.19 21.15
N ALA A 138 -18.12 -4.45 20.80
CA ALA A 138 -18.46 -4.79 19.43
C ALA A 138 -18.22 -3.58 18.50
N ILE A 139 -17.76 -3.85 17.28
CA ILE A 139 -17.46 -2.83 16.27
C ILE A 139 -18.35 -3.07 15.06
N VAL A 140 -18.93 -1.99 14.52
CA VAL A 140 -19.71 -2.03 13.28
C VAL A 140 -18.79 -1.70 12.11
N PHE A 141 -18.50 -2.69 11.27
CA PHE A 141 -17.69 -2.51 10.07
C PHE A 141 -18.55 -2.28 8.84
N ARG A 142 -18.03 -1.48 7.90
CA ARG A 142 -18.63 -1.31 6.58
C ARG A 142 -17.62 -1.26 5.45
N GLY A 143 -17.95 -1.92 4.33
CA GLY A 143 -17.13 -1.94 3.11
C GLY A 143 -17.69 -2.92 2.08
N PRO A 144 -17.04 -3.03 0.91
CA PRO A 144 -17.36 -4.06 -0.07
C PRO A 144 -16.98 -5.44 0.44
N THR A 145 -17.60 -6.47 -0.11
CA THR A 145 -17.12 -7.84 0.05
C THR A 145 -15.77 -8.01 -0.66
N LEU A 146 -14.94 -8.95 -0.18
CA LEU A 146 -13.71 -9.29 -0.88
C LEU A 146 -14.00 -9.79 -2.31
N GLY A 147 -15.08 -10.56 -2.48
CA GLY A 147 -15.57 -11.00 -3.79
C GLY A 147 -15.88 -9.86 -4.75
N GLU A 148 -16.55 -8.78 -4.32
CA GLU A 148 -16.84 -7.60 -5.16
C GLU A 148 -15.55 -6.88 -5.60
N VAL A 149 -14.56 -6.76 -4.70
CA VAL A 149 -13.25 -6.17 -5.01
C VAL A 149 -12.53 -6.99 -6.10
N LEU A 150 -12.51 -8.31 -5.95
CA LEU A 150 -11.90 -9.22 -6.93
C LEU A 150 -12.65 -9.18 -8.27
N ALA A 151 -13.99 -9.20 -8.24
CA ALA A 151 -14.83 -9.13 -9.43
C ALA A 151 -14.62 -7.82 -10.20
N ALA A 152 -14.50 -6.69 -9.50
CA ALA A 152 -14.23 -5.38 -10.10
C ALA A 152 -12.87 -5.34 -10.82
N ALA A 153 -11.85 -5.96 -10.22
CA ALA A 153 -10.54 -6.15 -10.87
C ALA A 153 -10.57 -7.17 -12.02
N GLY A 154 -11.65 -7.95 -12.14
CA GLY A 154 -11.71 -9.11 -13.03
C GLY A 154 -10.64 -10.13 -12.65
N ALA A 155 -10.42 -10.32 -11.35
CA ALA A 155 -9.37 -11.17 -10.81
C ALA A 155 -9.93 -12.54 -10.42
N THR A 156 -9.26 -13.61 -10.86
CA THR A 156 -9.68 -14.99 -10.60
C THR A 156 -8.45 -15.86 -10.32
N GLY A 157 -8.54 -16.76 -9.34
CA GLY A 157 -7.46 -17.66 -8.94
C GLY A 157 -7.98 -18.76 -8.03
N ARG A 158 -7.09 -19.61 -7.54
CA ARG A 158 -7.39 -20.64 -6.54
C ARG A 158 -7.30 -20.10 -5.11
N SER A 159 -6.46 -19.10 -4.90
CA SER A 159 -6.30 -18.43 -3.61
C SER A 159 -6.03 -16.95 -3.78
N VAL A 160 -6.26 -16.21 -2.69
CA VAL A 160 -5.90 -14.80 -2.60
C VAL A 160 -5.08 -14.56 -1.34
N THR A 161 -4.02 -13.78 -1.45
CA THR A 161 -3.23 -13.35 -0.31
C THR A 161 -3.52 -11.89 0.00
N VAL A 162 -4.13 -11.62 1.15
CA VAL A 162 -4.44 -10.27 1.63
C VAL A 162 -3.32 -9.80 2.55
N ARG A 163 -2.68 -8.67 2.25
CA ARG A 163 -1.52 -8.15 2.98
C ARG A 163 -1.73 -6.76 3.57
N ALA A 164 -1.24 -6.61 4.79
CA ALA A 164 -1.14 -5.36 5.54
C ALA A 164 0.14 -4.60 5.20
N LEU A 165 0.15 -3.31 5.55
CA LEU A 165 1.33 -2.44 5.41
C LEU A 165 2.57 -3.01 6.14
N ASP A 166 2.43 -3.60 7.33
CA ASP A 166 3.56 -4.18 8.06
C ASP A 166 4.13 -5.49 7.46
N GLY A 167 3.57 -5.95 6.33
CA GLY A 167 3.97 -7.19 5.67
C GLY A 167 3.21 -8.43 6.17
N TYR A 168 2.37 -8.32 7.21
CA TYR A 168 1.50 -9.42 7.62
C TYR A 168 0.54 -9.79 6.50
N GLY A 169 0.39 -11.08 6.22
CA GLY A 169 -0.45 -11.57 5.14
C GLY A 169 -1.14 -12.88 5.48
N VAL A 170 -2.36 -13.03 4.96
CA VAL A 170 -3.17 -14.24 5.12
C VAL A 170 -3.57 -14.74 3.75
N GLN A 171 -3.33 -16.02 3.48
CA GLN A 171 -3.80 -16.68 2.27
C GLN A 171 -5.21 -17.24 2.53
N ILE A 172 -6.13 -16.97 1.60
CA ILE A 172 -7.54 -17.30 1.70
C ILE A 172 -7.92 -18.09 0.44
N PRO A 173 -8.52 -19.28 0.56
CA PRO A 173 -9.05 -20.00 -0.59
C PRO A 173 -10.10 -19.15 -1.34
N ALA A 174 -10.12 -19.24 -2.67
CA ALA A 174 -11.00 -18.40 -3.49
C ALA A 174 -12.49 -18.58 -3.15
N GLU A 175 -12.89 -19.79 -2.78
CA GLU A 175 -14.24 -20.13 -2.32
C GLU A 175 -14.62 -19.44 -1.01
N VAL A 176 -13.66 -19.24 -0.10
CA VAL A 176 -13.87 -18.48 1.14
C VAL A 176 -13.91 -16.99 0.84
N ALA A 177 -12.99 -16.50 -0.01
CA ALA A 177 -12.95 -15.09 -0.42
C ALA A 177 -14.22 -14.64 -1.17
N ALA A 178 -14.91 -15.55 -1.84
CA ALA A 178 -16.16 -15.30 -2.55
C ALA A 178 -17.40 -15.20 -1.65
N ARG A 179 -17.28 -15.50 -0.35
CA ARG A 179 -18.41 -15.42 0.58
C ARG A 179 -18.83 -13.96 0.81
N SER A 180 -20.13 -13.76 0.99
CA SER A 180 -20.71 -12.42 1.22
C SER A 180 -20.41 -11.82 2.60
N ASP A 181 -19.90 -12.62 3.53
CA ASP A 181 -19.55 -12.21 4.89
C ASP A 181 -18.05 -11.96 5.10
N VAL A 182 -17.23 -12.13 4.05
CA VAL A 182 -15.83 -11.71 4.03
C VAL A 182 -15.75 -10.31 3.43
N ILE A 183 -15.53 -9.31 4.29
CA ILE A 183 -15.65 -7.89 3.95
C ILE A 183 -14.28 -7.23 4.01
N LEU A 184 -13.97 -6.41 3.01
CA LEU A 184 -12.86 -5.48 3.05
C LEU A 184 -13.38 -4.13 3.56
N ALA A 185 -13.42 -3.98 4.89
CA ALA A 185 -13.98 -2.81 5.53
C ALA A 185 -13.12 -1.56 5.26
N VAL A 186 -13.77 -0.44 5.00
CA VAL A 186 -13.14 0.90 4.88
C VAL A 186 -13.67 1.89 5.93
N GLU A 187 -14.68 1.46 6.71
CA GLU A 187 -15.25 2.17 7.85
C GLU A 187 -15.41 1.24 9.06
N ALA A 188 -15.25 1.79 10.25
CA ALA A 188 -15.56 1.17 11.53
C ALA A 188 -16.28 2.19 12.44
N ASP A 189 -17.39 1.78 13.05
CA ASP A 189 -18.26 2.63 13.89
C ASP A 189 -18.65 3.97 13.22
N GLY A 190 -18.94 3.90 11.91
CA GLY A 190 -19.30 5.06 11.10
C GLY A 190 -18.15 6.03 10.79
N GLN A 191 -16.92 5.68 11.19
CA GLN A 191 -15.71 6.47 10.91
C GLN A 191 -14.86 5.79 9.84
N ARG A 192 -14.25 6.59 8.97
CA ARG A 192 -13.30 6.11 7.96
C ARG A 192 -12.05 5.53 8.61
N LEU A 193 -11.56 4.40 8.11
CA LEU A 193 -10.29 3.82 8.51
C LEU A 193 -9.11 4.63 7.94
N GLY A 194 -8.39 5.34 8.81
CA GLY A 194 -7.19 6.11 8.50
C GLY A 194 -5.88 5.35 8.75
N LEU A 195 -4.79 5.79 8.11
CA LEU A 195 -3.46 5.15 8.22
C LEU A 195 -2.89 5.17 9.64
N GLY A 196 -3.15 6.23 10.42
CA GLY A 196 -2.73 6.30 11.83
C GLY A 196 -3.56 5.43 12.79
N GLY A 197 -4.52 4.66 12.25
CA GLY A 197 -5.32 3.70 12.98
C GLY A 197 -5.21 2.32 12.35
N ARG A 198 -6.35 1.72 11.99
CA ARG A 198 -6.41 0.38 11.37
C ARG A 198 -6.67 0.41 9.85
N GLY A 199 -6.47 1.57 9.23
CA GLY A 199 -6.68 1.78 7.80
C GLY A 199 -5.44 1.57 6.94
N PRO A 200 -5.59 1.59 5.61
CA PRO A 200 -6.71 2.23 4.90
C PRO A 200 -7.93 1.33 4.68
N ALA A 201 -7.77 0.02 4.84
CA ALA A 201 -8.82 -0.99 4.83
C ALA A 201 -8.51 -2.11 5.84
N TRP A 202 -9.52 -2.90 6.20
CA TRP A 202 -9.40 -4.01 7.14
C TRP A 202 -10.22 -5.21 6.65
N LEU A 203 -9.56 -6.35 6.44
CA LEU A 203 -10.26 -7.61 6.19
C LEU A 203 -10.98 -8.07 7.46
N VAL A 204 -12.29 -8.24 7.38
CA VAL A 204 -13.14 -8.64 8.50
C VAL A 204 -14.11 -9.74 8.08
N CYS A 205 -14.35 -10.72 8.95
CA CYS A 205 -15.29 -11.81 8.73
C CYS A 205 -15.77 -12.41 10.06
N PRO A 206 -16.86 -13.19 10.09
CA PRO A 206 -17.26 -13.95 11.28
C PRO A 206 -16.15 -14.92 11.75
N LYS A 207 -16.16 -15.25 13.03
CA LYS A 207 -15.26 -16.24 13.61
C LYS A 207 -15.42 -17.60 12.94
N GLY A 208 -14.30 -18.28 12.68
CA GLY A 208 -14.27 -19.59 12.02
C GLY A 208 -14.47 -19.53 10.50
N THR A 209 -14.43 -18.33 9.90
CA THR A 209 -14.58 -18.19 8.44
C THR A 209 -13.27 -18.50 7.71
N LEU A 210 -12.14 -18.05 8.26
CA LEU A 210 -10.83 -18.29 7.66
C LEU A 210 -10.28 -19.65 8.11
N PRO A 211 -9.51 -20.35 7.24
CA PRO A 211 -8.77 -21.54 7.65
C PRO A 211 -7.87 -21.23 8.86
N ASP A 212 -7.83 -22.16 9.81
CA ASP A 212 -6.98 -22.08 11.00
C ASP A 212 -7.19 -20.82 11.87
N GLN A 213 -8.35 -20.16 11.74
CA GLN A 213 -8.67 -19.01 12.57
C GLN A 213 -8.90 -19.43 14.02
N ASP A 214 -8.12 -18.87 14.93
CA ASP A 214 -8.40 -18.92 16.35
C ASP A 214 -9.65 -18.06 16.66
N PRO A 215 -10.75 -18.66 17.14
CA PRO A 215 -11.99 -17.91 17.41
C PRO A 215 -11.87 -16.97 18.61
N ASP A 216 -10.83 -17.10 19.45
CA ASP A 216 -10.62 -16.28 20.63
C ASP A 216 -9.74 -15.04 20.37
N THR A 217 -9.12 -14.95 19.18
CA THR A 217 -8.31 -13.80 18.77
C THR A 217 -8.78 -13.21 17.45
N ASP A 218 -8.45 -11.93 17.20
CA ASP A 218 -8.70 -11.28 15.91
C ASP A 218 -7.65 -11.62 14.84
N SER A 219 -6.87 -12.70 15.06
CA SER A 219 -5.93 -13.25 14.10
C SER A 219 -6.65 -13.57 12.78
N GLY A 220 -5.97 -13.31 11.67
CA GLY A 220 -6.57 -13.44 10.34
C GLY A 220 -7.34 -12.20 9.87
N LEU A 221 -7.79 -11.32 10.78
CA LEU A 221 -8.40 -10.05 10.41
C LEU A 221 -7.31 -9.01 10.09
N VAL A 222 -6.82 -9.04 8.86
CA VAL A 222 -5.73 -8.20 8.36
C VAL A 222 -6.14 -6.72 8.38
N TRP A 223 -5.63 -5.91 9.32
CA TRP A 223 -5.81 -4.46 9.32
C TRP A 223 -4.72 -3.77 8.49
N ALA A 224 -4.95 -2.51 8.10
CA ALA A 224 -4.06 -1.79 7.18
C ALA A 224 -3.81 -2.52 5.85
N VAL A 225 -4.84 -3.15 5.29
CA VAL A 225 -4.75 -3.80 3.98
C VAL A 225 -4.40 -2.77 2.91
N PHE A 226 -3.36 -3.05 2.14
CA PHE A 226 -2.98 -2.25 0.97
C PHE A 226 -2.81 -3.10 -0.30
N HIS A 227 -2.71 -4.42 -0.16
CA HIS A 227 -2.40 -5.33 -1.27
C HIS A 227 -3.22 -6.62 -1.17
N ILE A 228 -3.71 -7.08 -2.33
CA ILE A 228 -4.39 -8.36 -2.51
C ILE A 228 -3.76 -9.04 -3.73
N ALA A 229 -3.04 -10.14 -3.53
CA ALA A 229 -2.50 -10.95 -4.63
C ALA A 229 -3.46 -12.09 -4.97
N VAL A 230 -3.64 -12.38 -6.26
CA VAL A 230 -4.45 -13.51 -6.75
C VAL A 230 -3.56 -14.51 -7.47
N GLU A 231 -3.64 -15.78 -7.07
CA GLU A 231 -2.76 -16.90 -7.48
C GLU A 231 -3.53 -18.07 -8.09
#